data_AF-A0A2E1U0H1-F1
#
_entry.id   AF-A0A2E1U0H1-F1
#
_cell.length_a   1.000
_cell.length_b   1.000
_cell.length_c   1.000
_cell.angle_alpha   90.00
_cell.angle_beta   90.00
_cell.angle_gamma   90.00
#
_symmetry.space_group_name_H-M   'P 1'
#
loop_
_entity.id
_entity.type
_entity.pdbx_description
1 polymer ?
#
loop_
_entity_poly.entity_id
_entity_poly.type
_entity_poly.pdbx_seq_one_letter_code
_entity_poly.pdbx_strand_id
1 'polypeptide(L)'
;MFKKCFWSAFLLLFAFGPLAVNSQESVRLGIPVTQEDLLDFDLIAPPDGSGFPTGSGTAQEGKQVYDINCAVCHGASGEGTSGNTVIV
;
A
#
# COMPACT_ATOMS: atom_id res chain seq x y z
N MET A 1 -58.06 -27.42 -0.68
CA MET A 1 -57.56 -26.05 -0.46
C MET A 1 -56.16 -26.02 0.16
N PHE A 2 -55.86 -26.84 1.17
CA PHE A 2 -54.55 -26.91 1.84
C PHE A 2 -53.32 -27.14 0.92
N LYS A 3 -53.41 -28.03 -0.08
CA LYS A 3 -52.30 -28.30 -1.02
C LYS A 3 -51.96 -27.12 -1.94
N LYS A 4 -52.97 -26.29 -2.28
CA LYS A 4 -52.77 -25.09 -3.10
C LYS A 4 -52.09 -23.98 -2.29
N CYS A 5 -52.49 -23.78 -1.03
CA CYS A 5 -51.76 -22.88 -0.12
C CYS A 5 -50.33 -23.32 0.14
N PHE A 6 -50.09 -24.63 0.28
CA PHE A 6 -48.74 -25.16 0.50
C PHE A 6 -47.81 -24.92 -0.70
N TRP A 7 -48.33 -25.10 -1.92
CA TRP A 7 -47.57 -24.82 -3.14
C TRP A 7 -47.38 -23.32 -3.39
N SER A 8 -48.38 -22.49 -3.09
CA SER A 8 -48.26 -21.03 -3.18
C SER A 8 -47.27 -20.46 -2.16
N ALA A 9 -47.23 -21.01 -0.93
CA ALA A 9 -46.26 -20.60 0.09
C ALA A 9 -44.82 -21.01 -0.27
N PHE A 10 -44.64 -22.19 -0.87
CA PHE A 10 -43.33 -22.66 -1.35
C PHE A 10 -42.79 -21.82 -2.51
N LEU A 11 -43.66 -21.41 -3.44
CA LEU A 11 -43.31 -20.52 -4.56
C LEU A 11 -42.96 -19.10 -4.09
N LEU A 12 -43.64 -18.59 -3.07
CA LEU A 12 -43.33 -17.29 -2.45
C LEU A 12 -41.99 -17.30 -1.70
N LEU A 13 -41.64 -18.40 -1.03
CA LEU A 13 -40.35 -18.56 -0.35
C LEU A 13 -39.16 -18.63 -1.33
N PHE A 14 -39.35 -19.16 -2.53
CA PHE A 14 -38.31 -19.21 -3.56
C PHE A 14 -38.10 -17.87 -4.28
N ALA A 15 -39.16 -17.05 -4.39
CA ALA A 15 -39.09 -15.72 -5.01
C ALA A 15 -38.45 -14.64 -4.13
N PHE A 16 -38.34 -14.87 -2.81
CA PHE A 16 -37.74 -13.96 -1.82
C PHE A 16 -36.48 -14.56 -1.17
N GLY A 17 -35.73 -15.39 -1.88
CA GLY A 17 -34.39 -15.79 -1.43
C GLY A 17 -33.48 -14.56 -1.28
N PRO A 18 -32.64 -14.46 -0.24
CA PRO A 18 -31.73 -13.34 -0.11
C PRO A 18 -30.79 -13.32 -1.31
N LEU A 19 -30.79 -12.22 -2.06
CA LEU A 19 -29.67 -11.87 -2.92
C LEU A 19 -28.46 -11.73 -2.00
N ALA A 20 -27.61 -12.74 -1.97
CA ALA A 20 -26.30 -12.64 -1.35
C ALA A 20 -25.48 -11.67 -2.19
N VAL A 21 -25.61 -10.38 -1.91
CA VAL A 21 -24.71 -9.34 -2.40
C VAL A 21 -23.37 -9.62 -1.73
N ASN A 22 -22.45 -10.21 -2.50
CA ASN A 22 -21.09 -10.43 -2.02
C ASN A 22 -20.36 -9.09 -2.00
N SER A 23 -20.32 -8.43 -0.84
CA SER A 23 -19.53 -7.21 -0.62
C SER A 23 -18.01 -7.45 -0.81
N GLN A 24 -17.56 -8.70 -0.93
CA GLN A 24 -16.21 -9.09 -1.33
C GLN A 24 -16.13 -9.41 -2.81
N GLU A 25 -16.88 -8.70 -3.68
CA GLU A 25 -16.32 -8.43 -5.00
C GLU A 25 -15.09 -7.56 -4.74
N SER A 26 -13.93 -8.23 -4.62
CA SER A 26 -12.67 -7.59 -4.34
C SER A 26 -12.52 -6.43 -5.31
N VAL A 27 -12.33 -5.22 -4.78
CA VAL A 27 -11.90 -4.09 -5.61
C VAL A 27 -10.62 -4.59 -6.26
N ARG A 28 -10.66 -4.85 -7.58
CA ARG A 28 -9.55 -5.45 -8.34
C ARG A 28 -8.42 -4.45 -8.52
N LEU A 29 -7.86 -4.00 -7.40
CA LEU A 29 -6.76 -3.06 -7.33
C LEU A 29 -5.45 -3.84 -7.30
N GLY A 30 -4.49 -3.39 -8.11
CA GLY A 30 -3.17 -3.97 -8.19
C GLY A 30 -3.09 -5.25 -9.02
N ILE A 31 -1.87 -5.77 -9.09
CA ILE A 31 -1.51 -7.03 -9.73
C ILE A 31 -0.75 -7.89 -8.73
N PRO A 32 -0.77 -9.24 -8.86
CA PRO A 32 0.08 -10.10 -8.06
C PRO A 32 1.55 -9.74 -8.27
N VAL A 33 2.29 -9.57 -7.17
CA VAL A 33 3.73 -9.28 -7.17
C VAL A 33 4.49 -10.55 -7.55
N THR A 34 5.42 -10.47 -8.51
CA THR A 34 6.31 -11.57 -8.89
C THR A 34 7.58 -11.59 -8.02
N GLN A 35 8.40 -12.64 -8.15
CA GLN A 35 9.68 -12.68 -7.44
C GLN A 35 10.65 -11.63 -7.99
N GLU A 36 10.58 -11.34 -9.28
CA GLU A 36 11.36 -10.31 -9.96
C GLU A 36 10.98 -8.91 -9.45
N ASP A 37 9.68 -8.65 -9.24
CA ASP A 37 9.22 -7.38 -8.68
C ASP A 37 9.85 -7.10 -7.30
N LEU A 38 10.09 -8.16 -6.51
CA LEU A 38 10.68 -8.06 -5.18
C LEU A 38 12.18 -7.73 -5.19
N LEU A 39 12.88 -7.94 -6.30
CA LEU A 39 14.32 -7.64 -6.38
C LEU A 39 14.59 -6.14 -6.20
N ASP A 40 13.67 -5.28 -6.63
CA ASP A 40 13.75 -3.83 -6.45
C ASP A 40 13.41 -3.41 -5.00
N PHE A 41 12.78 -4.29 -4.22
CA PHE A 41 12.43 -4.05 -2.81
C PHE A 41 13.47 -4.60 -1.82
N ASP A 42 14.52 -5.28 -2.28
CA ASP A 42 15.62 -5.81 -1.45
C ASP A 42 16.59 -4.72 -0.95
N LEU A 43 16.13 -3.46 -0.93
CA LEU A 43 16.85 -2.32 -0.38
C LEU A 43 16.50 -2.05 1.09
N ILE A 44 15.73 -2.93 1.72
CA ILE A 44 15.38 -2.82 3.14
C ILE A 44 16.62 -3.18 3.95
N ALA A 45 17.29 -2.16 4.47
CA ALA A 45 18.31 -2.23 5.49
C ALA A 45 17.81 -2.97 6.75
N PRO A 46 18.26 -4.21 7.05
CA PRO A 46 17.94 -4.83 8.32
C PRO A 46 18.72 -4.15 9.47
N PRO A 47 18.17 -4.12 10.70
CA PRO A 47 18.82 -3.46 11.83
C PRO A 47 20.19 -4.03 12.20
N ASP A 48 20.47 -5.28 11.84
CA ASP A 48 21.75 -5.96 12.08
C ASP A 48 22.80 -5.65 11.00
N GLY A 49 22.42 -4.94 9.95
CA GLY A 49 23.30 -4.56 8.84
C GLY A 49 23.67 -5.69 7.89
N SER A 50 23.00 -6.85 7.96
CA SER A 50 23.13 -7.89 6.94
C SER A 50 22.56 -7.42 5.58
N GLY A 51 23.01 -8.02 4.47
CA GLY A 51 22.47 -7.71 3.13
C GLY A 51 22.91 -6.36 2.51
N PHE A 52 23.60 -5.49 3.25
CA PHE A 52 24.12 -4.26 2.65
C PHE A 52 25.20 -4.51 1.60
N PRO A 53 25.21 -3.76 0.48
CA PRO A 53 26.32 -3.78 -0.45
C PRO A 53 27.59 -3.26 0.23
N THR A 54 28.75 -3.73 -0.24
CA THR A 54 30.05 -3.21 0.23
C THR A 54 30.18 -1.73 -0.11
N GLY A 55 30.56 -0.91 0.87
CA GLY A 55 30.77 0.51 0.69
C GLY A 55 31.20 1.21 1.98
N SER A 56 31.59 2.47 1.87
CA SER A 56 31.90 3.35 2.99
C SER A 56 31.70 4.81 2.58
N GLY A 57 31.61 5.69 3.57
CA GLY A 57 31.54 7.13 3.38
C GLY A 57 31.69 7.87 4.70
N THR A 58 32.01 9.16 4.61
CA THR A 58 32.22 10.05 5.75
C THR A 58 31.10 11.09 5.83
N ALA A 59 30.92 11.67 7.03
CA ALA A 59 29.98 12.78 7.19
C ALA A 59 30.32 13.99 6.30
N GLN A 60 31.60 14.22 6.00
CA GLN A 60 32.04 15.32 5.15
C GLN A 60 31.67 15.10 3.68
N GLU A 61 31.84 13.87 3.17
CA GLU A 61 31.37 13.50 1.82
C GLU A 61 29.85 13.58 1.73
N GLY A 62 29.15 13.06 2.75
CA GLY A 62 27.70 13.13 2.84
C GLY A 62 27.16 14.57 2.83
N LYS A 63 27.87 15.51 3.47
CA LYS A 63 27.48 16.93 3.44
C LYS A 63 27.47 17.52 2.04
N GLN A 64 28.45 17.18 1.20
CA GLN A 64 28.46 17.68 -0.19
C GLN A 64 27.25 17.17 -0.98
N VAL A 65 26.91 15.88 -0.82
CA VAL A 65 25.72 15.29 -1.44
C VAL A 65 24.44 15.96 -0.92
N TYR A 66 24.36 16.16 0.39
CA TYR A 66 23.18 16.76 1.04
C TYR A 66 22.93 18.19 0.56
N ASP A 67 23.98 19.02 0.50
CA ASP A 67 23.89 20.42 0.09
C ASP A 67 23.37 20.54 -1.35
N ILE A 68 23.72 19.60 -2.24
CA ILE A 68 23.31 19.60 -3.65
C ILE A 68 21.89 19.05 -3.84
N ASN A 69 21.54 17.98 -3.14
CA ASN A 69 20.35 17.18 -3.48
C ASN A 69 19.20 17.33 -2.48
N CYS A 70 19.46 17.74 -1.25
CA CYS A 70 18.50 17.60 -0.14
C CYS A 70 18.14 18.93 0.50
N ALA A 71 19.13 19.83 0.65
CA ALA A 71 19.00 21.05 1.44
C ALA A 71 17.89 21.99 0.93
N VAL A 72 17.55 21.92 -0.37
CA VAL A 72 16.48 22.73 -0.97
C VAL A 72 15.11 22.50 -0.32
N CYS A 73 14.83 21.28 0.16
CA CYS A 73 13.57 20.93 0.83
C CYS A 73 13.75 20.70 2.33
N HIS A 74 14.96 20.31 2.77
CA HIS A 74 15.20 19.91 4.16
C HIS A 74 15.96 20.95 4.99
N GLY A 75 16.28 22.11 4.43
CA GLY A 75 17.08 23.14 5.12
C GLY A 75 18.58 22.83 5.07
N ALA A 76 19.41 23.79 5.43
CA ALA A 76 20.86 23.67 5.27
C ALA A 76 21.50 22.66 6.24
N SER A 77 20.83 22.39 7.35
CA SER A 77 21.27 21.50 8.43
C SER A 77 20.23 20.41 8.77
N GLY A 78 19.23 20.19 7.93
CA GLY A 78 18.17 19.22 8.18
C GLY A 78 17.09 19.67 9.17
N GLU A 79 17.03 20.97 9.47
CA GLU A 79 16.01 21.58 10.32
C GLU A 79 14.60 21.49 9.74
N GLY A 80 14.48 21.17 8.44
CA GLY A 80 13.23 21.14 7.69
C GLY A 80 12.70 22.55 7.40
N THR A 81 11.79 22.67 6.44
CA THR A 81 11.05 23.91 6.27
C THR A 81 9.97 23.98 7.34
N SER A 82 10.08 24.90 8.29
CA SER A 82 9.04 25.16 9.27
C SER A 82 7.82 25.74 8.57
N GLY A 83 6.91 24.88 8.17
CA GLY A 83 5.59 25.26 7.67
C GLY A 83 5.20 24.53 6.41
N ASN A 84 4.22 23.63 6.54
CA ASN A 84 3.11 23.48 5.60
C ASN A 84 3.41 23.86 4.14
N THR A 85 4.23 23.05 3.48
CA THR A 85 4.30 23.02 2.02
C THR A 85 2.95 22.55 1.49
N VAL A 86 2.03 23.49 1.27
CA VAL A 86 0.97 23.32 0.30
C VAL A 86 1.67 23.31 -1.06
N ILE A 87 2.03 22.12 -1.52
CA ILE A 87 2.24 21.91 -2.94
C ILE A 87 0.86 22.18 -3.55
N VAL A 88 0.77 23.23 -4.37
CA VAL A 88 -0.43 23.67 -5.09
C VAL A 88 -1.24 22.52 -5.66
#